data_AF-L1NQT9-F1
#
_entry.id   AF-L1NQT9-F1
#
_cell.length_a   1.000
_cell.length_b   1.000
_cell.length_c   1.000
_cell.angle_alpha   90.00
_cell.angle_beta   90.00
_cell.angle_gamma   90.00
#
_symmetry.space_group_name_H-M   'P 1'
#
loop_
_entity.id
_entity.type
_entity.pdbx_description
1 polymer ?
#
loop_
_entity_poly.entity_id
_entity_poly.type
_entity_poly.pdbx_seq_one_letter_code
_entity_poly.pdbx_strand_id
1 'polypeptide(L)'
;MAKKHRPAAFSPPLFPLHTLADDATLRHISRADYGMDAEQHFTALKQVLDNQNGYLADGQHWHPAEVIELTSYSAEHPAAFTLCHLIILQNLIHGSGCFFDVYGQTEYADRCAALPTLLQHLLAEACQTAREHGAIDG
;
A
#
# COMPACT_ATOMS: atom_id res chain seq x y z
N MET A 1 -29.63 2.77 25.17
CA MET A 1 -28.47 3.70 25.09
C MET A 1 -27.51 3.16 24.05
N ALA A 2 -27.36 3.85 22.91
CA ALA A 2 -26.47 3.42 21.85
C ALA A 2 -25.01 3.60 22.30
N LYS A 3 -24.23 2.50 22.28
CA LYS A 3 -22.78 2.56 22.46
C LYS A 3 -22.24 3.43 21.31
N LYS A 4 -21.74 4.63 21.63
CA LYS A 4 -20.97 5.44 20.68
C LYS A 4 -19.76 4.60 20.27
N HIS A 5 -19.79 4.03 19.07
CA HIS A 5 -18.62 3.42 18.47
C HIS A 5 -17.63 4.56 18.24
N ARG A 6 -16.70 4.74 19.17
CA ARG A 6 -15.49 5.50 18.88
C ARG A 6 -14.84 4.70 17.73
N PRO A 7 -14.60 5.28 16.54
CA PRO A 7 -13.84 4.56 15.54
C PRO A 7 -12.54 4.15 16.21
N ALA A 8 -12.13 2.90 16.06
CA ALA A 8 -10.79 2.52 16.46
C ALA A 8 -9.84 3.51 15.79
N ALA A 9 -9.11 4.30 16.58
CA ALA A 9 -8.14 5.21 16.01
C ALA A 9 -7.11 4.33 15.27
N PHE A 10 -6.94 4.55 13.97
CA PHE A 10 -5.92 3.83 13.20
C PHE A 10 -4.57 3.99 13.90
N SER A 11 -3.79 2.91 13.95
CA SER A 11 -2.44 2.94 14.50
C SER A 11 -1.59 4.01 13.79
N PRO A 12 -0.52 4.51 14.41
CA PRO A 12 0.45 5.32 13.69
C PRO A 12 1.00 4.56 12.47
N PRO A 13 1.34 5.24 11.37
CA PRO A 13 1.92 4.59 10.20
C PRO A 13 3.27 3.95 10.57
N LEU A 14 3.51 2.73 10.10
CA LEU A 14 4.77 2.00 10.29
C LEU A 14 5.87 2.50 9.34
N PHE A 15 5.47 3.00 8.17
CA PHE A 15 6.38 3.40 7.09
C PHE A 15 6.16 4.87 6.70
N PRO A 16 7.15 5.53 6.07
CA PRO A 16 7.07 6.94 5.70
C PRO A 16 6.21 7.20 4.44
N LEU A 17 4.95 6.77 4.44
CA LEU A 17 4.05 6.79 3.27
C LEU A 17 3.91 8.17 2.61
N HIS A 18 3.79 9.22 3.42
CA HIS A 18 3.60 10.60 2.95
C HIS A 18 4.76 11.13 2.10
N THR A 19 5.95 10.53 2.20
CA THR A 19 7.12 10.95 1.41
C THR A 19 7.01 10.60 -0.08
N LEU A 20 6.11 9.66 -0.42
CA LEU A 20 5.86 9.19 -1.80
C LEU A 20 4.45 9.53 -2.27
N ALA A 21 3.59 10.05 -1.40
CA ALA A 21 2.16 10.23 -1.63
C ALA A 21 1.80 11.60 -2.23
N ASP A 22 2.56 12.06 -3.23
CA ASP A 22 2.15 13.26 -3.96
C ASP A 22 0.94 13.00 -4.87
N ASP A 23 0.21 14.07 -5.21
CA ASP A 23 -1.02 13.98 -6.02
C ASP A 23 -0.76 13.29 -7.38
N ALA A 24 0.43 13.43 -7.96
CA ALA A 24 0.78 12.80 -9.24
C ALA A 24 0.91 11.27 -9.09
N THR A 25 1.55 10.82 -8.02
CA THR A 25 1.71 9.42 -7.66
C THR A 25 0.34 8.80 -7.35
N LEU A 26 -0.49 9.49 -6.56
CA LEU A 26 -1.84 9.00 -6.24
C LEU A 26 -2.74 8.91 -7.48
N ARG A 27 -2.65 9.88 -8.42
CA ARG A 27 -3.38 9.82 -9.70
C ARG A 27 -2.87 8.73 -10.64
N HIS A 28 -1.59 8.38 -10.55
CA HIS A 28 -1.05 7.26 -11.30
C HIS A 28 -1.64 5.95 -10.77
N ILE A 29 -1.54 5.72 -9.46
CA ILE A 29 -2.10 4.53 -8.81
C ILE A 29 -3.59 4.41 -9.12
N SER A 30 -4.34 5.50 -8.97
CA SER A 30 -5.80 5.46 -9.13
C SER A 30 -6.29 5.05 -10.52
N ARG A 31 -5.41 5.03 -11.54
CA ARG A 31 -5.74 4.64 -12.92
C ARG A 31 -5.32 3.21 -13.26
N ALA A 32 -4.73 2.47 -12.32
CA ALA A 32 -4.15 1.15 -12.58
C ALA A 32 -5.18 0.14 -13.13
N ASP A 33 -6.45 0.27 -12.76
CA ASP A 33 -7.54 -0.53 -13.32
C ASP A 33 -8.10 0.05 -14.63
N TYR A 34 -7.23 0.24 -15.62
CA TYR A 34 -7.57 0.82 -16.94
C TYR A 34 -8.33 2.16 -16.87
N GLY A 35 -8.16 2.91 -15.79
CA GLY A 35 -8.87 4.16 -15.51
C GLY A 35 -10.32 4.01 -15.03
N MET A 36 -10.82 2.79 -14.81
CA MET A 36 -12.13 2.56 -14.19
C MET A 36 -12.13 3.16 -12.78
N ASP A 37 -13.20 3.87 -12.45
CA ASP A 37 -13.42 4.49 -11.14
C ASP A 37 -12.24 5.32 -10.60
N ALA A 38 -11.41 5.88 -11.48
CA ALA A 38 -10.14 6.48 -11.09
C ALA A 38 -10.26 7.63 -10.07
N GLU A 39 -11.35 8.41 -10.11
CA GLU A 39 -11.61 9.45 -9.11
C GLU A 39 -12.10 8.88 -7.77
N GLN A 40 -12.80 7.75 -7.77
CA GLN A 40 -13.20 7.05 -6.54
C GLN A 40 -11.97 6.45 -5.86
N HIS A 41 -11.10 5.80 -6.64
CA HIS A 41 -9.80 5.31 -6.16
C HIS A 41 -8.92 6.44 -5.64
N PHE A 42 -8.81 7.56 -6.36
CA PHE A 42 -8.01 8.71 -5.92
C PHE A 42 -8.54 9.27 -4.58
N THR A 43 -9.85 9.45 -4.47
CA THR A 43 -10.49 9.91 -3.22
C THR A 43 -10.24 8.92 -2.08
N ALA A 44 -10.37 7.62 -2.34
CA ALA A 44 -10.11 6.58 -1.35
C ALA A 44 -8.64 6.52 -0.94
N LEU A 45 -7.69 6.70 -1.86
CA LEU A 45 -6.25 6.77 -1.56
C LEU A 45 -5.94 7.94 -0.63
N LYS A 46 -6.48 9.13 -0.92
CA LYS A 46 -6.33 10.30 -0.03
C LYS A 46 -6.93 10.04 1.35
N GLN A 47 -8.11 9.43 1.41
CA GLN A 47 -8.71 9.03 2.68
C GLN A 47 -7.78 8.09 3.47
N VAL A 48 -7.20 7.08 2.80
CA VAL A 48 -6.28 6.11 3.42
C VAL A 48 -5.05 6.81 3.99
N LEU A 49 -4.45 7.74 3.25
CA LEU A 49 -3.21 8.39 3.63
C LEU A 49 -3.41 9.50 4.67
N ASP A 50 -4.42 10.35 4.48
CA ASP A 50 -4.65 11.55 5.31
C ASP A 50 -5.37 11.22 6.62
N ASN A 51 -6.28 10.23 6.59
CA ASN A 51 -7.22 9.98 7.69
C ASN A 51 -7.09 8.57 8.30
N GLN A 52 -6.42 7.64 7.62
CA GLN A 52 -6.31 6.24 8.06
C GLN A 52 -4.87 5.78 8.26
N ASN A 53 -3.89 6.70 8.20
CA ASN A 53 -2.46 6.41 8.39
C ASN A 53 -1.92 5.30 7.46
N GLY A 54 -2.52 5.08 6.29
CA GLY A 54 -2.16 4.00 5.38
C GLY A 54 -2.84 2.65 5.64
N TYR A 55 -3.70 2.55 6.65
CA TYR A 55 -4.47 1.33 6.93
C TYR A 55 -5.78 1.33 6.15
N LEU A 56 -6.11 0.19 5.55
CA LEU A 56 -7.41 -0.03 4.92
C LEU A 56 -8.44 -0.38 5.99
N ALA A 57 -9.62 0.21 5.88
CA ALA A 57 -10.79 -0.14 6.67
C ALA A 57 -11.67 -1.17 5.96
N ASP A 58 -12.57 -1.79 6.72
CA ASP A 58 -13.62 -2.65 6.19
C ASP A 58 -14.39 -1.94 5.06
N GLY A 59 -14.51 -2.61 3.91
CA GLY A 59 -15.17 -2.07 2.71
C GLY A 59 -14.25 -1.43 1.68
N GLN A 60 -12.96 -1.22 1.97
CA GLN A 60 -11.99 -0.65 1.00
C GLN A 60 -11.27 -1.70 0.12
N HIS A 61 -11.87 -2.89 -0.01
CA HIS A 61 -11.34 -4.00 -0.83
C HIS A 61 -11.39 -3.74 -2.34
N TRP A 62 -12.33 -2.92 -2.81
CA TRP A 62 -12.35 -2.43 -4.20
C TRP A 62 -11.59 -1.11 -4.29
N HIS A 63 -12.12 -0.06 -3.66
CA HIS A 63 -11.46 1.25 -3.62
C HIS A 63 -10.77 1.48 -2.26
N PRO A 64 -9.43 1.56 -2.16
CA PRO A 64 -8.42 1.52 -3.22
C PRO A 64 -7.59 0.24 -3.29
N ALA A 65 -7.92 -0.84 -2.56
CA ALA A 65 -7.03 -2.02 -2.49
C ALA A 65 -6.71 -2.63 -3.86
N GLU A 66 -7.69 -2.70 -4.77
CA GLU A 66 -7.49 -3.25 -6.12
C GLU A 66 -6.39 -2.51 -6.89
N VAL A 67 -6.46 -1.18 -6.97
CA VAL A 67 -5.43 -0.40 -7.69
C VAL A 67 -4.08 -0.38 -6.97
N ILE A 68 -4.07 -0.53 -5.64
CA ILE A 68 -2.83 -0.70 -4.88
C ILE A 68 -2.15 -2.01 -5.27
N GLU A 69 -2.92 -3.10 -5.33
CA GLU A 69 -2.42 -4.40 -5.73
C GLU A 69 -1.98 -4.38 -7.20
N LEU A 70 -2.80 -3.86 -8.11
CA LEU A 70 -2.46 -3.76 -9.54
C LEU A 70 -1.17 -2.97 -9.79
N THR A 71 -0.99 -1.84 -9.08
CA THR A 71 0.24 -1.03 -9.23
C THR A 71 1.49 -1.75 -8.69
N SER A 72 1.33 -2.66 -7.72
CA SER A 72 2.45 -3.42 -7.15
C SER A 72 3.08 -4.42 -8.14
N TYR A 73 2.48 -4.66 -9.30
CA TYR A 73 3.04 -5.54 -10.33
C TYR A 73 3.98 -4.84 -11.32
N SER A 74 4.13 -3.50 -11.27
CA SER A 74 4.97 -2.75 -12.21
C SER A 74 5.86 -1.72 -11.50
N ALA A 75 7.18 -1.84 -11.71
CA ALA A 75 8.17 -0.88 -11.20
C ALA A 75 8.42 0.31 -12.15
N GLU A 76 7.66 0.44 -13.25
CA GLU A 76 7.81 1.55 -14.22
C GLU A 76 7.61 2.94 -13.58
N HIS A 77 6.83 2.99 -12.50
CA HIS A 77 6.64 4.19 -11.68
C HIS A 77 7.15 3.92 -10.25
N PRO A 78 8.45 4.15 -9.98
CA PRO A 78 9.09 3.72 -8.74
C PRO A 78 8.42 4.22 -7.47
N ALA A 79 7.98 5.49 -7.42
CA ALA A 79 7.31 6.05 -6.26
C ALA A 79 5.95 5.38 -6.00
N ALA A 80 5.17 5.14 -7.05
CA ALA A 80 3.87 4.48 -6.96
C ALA A 80 4.02 3.02 -6.52
N PHE A 81 4.93 2.29 -7.17
CA PHE A 81 5.30 0.92 -6.83
C PHE A 81 5.69 0.80 -5.35
N THR A 82 6.64 1.62 -4.90
CA THR A 82 7.11 1.59 -3.52
C THR A 82 6.00 1.97 -2.54
N LEU A 83 5.21 3.02 -2.81
CA LEU A 83 4.11 3.42 -1.95
C LEU A 83 3.08 2.29 -1.77
N CYS A 84 2.69 1.63 -2.87
CA CYS A 84 1.77 0.50 -2.85
C CYS A 84 2.30 -0.65 -1.99
N HIS A 85 3.57 -1.03 -2.15
CA HIS A 85 4.18 -2.07 -1.32
C HIS A 85 4.23 -1.68 0.17
N LEU A 86 4.55 -0.44 0.52
CA LEU A 86 4.54 -0.01 1.92
C LEU A 86 3.13 -0.10 2.52
N ILE A 87 2.09 0.28 1.78
CA ILE A 87 0.70 0.13 2.22
C ILE A 87 0.36 -1.36 2.41
N ILE A 88 0.72 -2.21 1.45
CA ILE A 88 0.48 -3.67 1.52
C ILE A 88 1.15 -4.25 2.77
N LEU A 89 2.46 -4.05 2.95
CA LEU A 89 3.20 -4.58 4.11
C LEU A 89 2.61 -4.11 5.43
N GLN A 90 2.25 -2.83 5.53
CA GLN A 90 1.67 -2.27 6.75
C GLN A 90 0.34 -2.95 7.10
N ASN A 91 -0.49 -3.22 6.10
CA ASN A 91 -1.78 -3.89 6.28
C ASN A 91 -1.62 -5.39 6.55
N LEU A 92 -0.64 -6.06 5.94
CA LEU A 92 -0.30 -7.45 6.25
C LEU A 92 0.18 -7.61 7.70
N ILE A 93 1.07 -6.71 8.18
CA ILE A 93 1.50 -6.67 9.59
C ILE A 93 0.32 -6.46 10.54
N HIS A 94 -0.69 -5.70 10.11
CA HIS A 94 -1.92 -5.48 10.88
C HIS A 94 -2.92 -6.66 10.83
N GLY A 95 -2.64 -7.68 10.02
CA GLY A 95 -3.52 -8.84 9.83
C GLY A 95 -4.69 -8.62 8.86
N SER A 96 -4.59 -7.63 7.97
CA SER A 96 -5.58 -7.42 6.91
C SER A 96 -5.41 -8.44 5.79
N GLY A 97 -6.50 -9.11 5.39
CA GLY A 97 -6.54 -10.08 4.30
C GLY A 97 -6.90 -9.49 2.93
N CYS A 98 -6.70 -8.18 2.73
CA CYS A 98 -7.12 -7.47 1.52
C CYS A 98 -6.20 -7.67 0.30
N PHE A 99 -5.02 -8.28 0.47
CA PHE A 99 -4.03 -8.41 -0.59
C PHE A 99 -3.64 -9.87 -0.80
N PHE A 100 -3.51 -10.28 -2.05
CA PHE A 100 -3.03 -11.62 -2.40
C PHE A 100 -1.49 -11.64 -2.48
N ASP A 101 -0.90 -12.84 -2.62
CA ASP A 101 0.53 -13.08 -2.48
C ASP A 101 1.39 -12.32 -3.51
N VAL A 102 1.73 -11.07 -3.20
CA VAL A 102 2.59 -10.22 -4.03
C VAL A 102 4.06 -10.65 -3.92
N TYR A 103 4.47 -11.23 -2.79
CA TYR A 103 5.87 -11.45 -2.42
C TYR A 103 6.41 -12.83 -2.81
N GLY A 104 5.56 -13.81 -3.07
CA GLY A 104 5.93 -15.12 -3.63
C GLY A 104 6.24 -15.10 -5.14
N GLN A 105 6.12 -13.96 -5.81
CA GLN A 105 6.38 -13.84 -7.25
C GLN A 105 7.87 -13.88 -7.57
N THR A 106 8.24 -14.65 -8.61
CA THR A 106 9.63 -14.80 -9.04
C THR A 106 10.23 -13.47 -9.53
N GLU A 107 9.40 -12.61 -10.11
CA GLU A 107 9.81 -11.33 -10.70
C GLU A 107 9.90 -10.18 -9.69
N TYR A 108 9.47 -10.37 -8.42
CA TYR A 108 9.48 -9.30 -7.43
C TYR A 108 10.90 -8.78 -7.16
N ALA A 109 11.88 -9.68 -7.08
CA ALA A 109 13.28 -9.33 -6.88
C ALA A 109 13.82 -8.45 -8.02
N ASP A 110 13.49 -8.79 -9.26
CA ASP A 110 13.92 -8.03 -10.44
C ASP A 110 13.28 -6.64 -10.48
N ARG A 111 11.98 -6.53 -10.14
CA ARG A 111 11.28 -5.25 -10.02
C ARG A 111 11.93 -4.36 -8.96
N CYS A 112 12.25 -4.92 -7.79
CA CYS A 112 12.97 -4.21 -6.75
C CYS A 112 14.35 -3.73 -7.23
N ALA A 113 15.11 -4.59 -7.90
CA ALA A 113 16.45 -4.25 -8.40
C ALA A 113 16.45 -3.10 -9.43
N ALA A 114 15.33 -2.89 -10.13
CA ALA A 114 15.17 -1.80 -11.10
C ALA A 114 14.90 -0.42 -10.46
N LEU A 115 14.61 -0.35 -9.16
CA LEU A 115 14.29 0.91 -8.50
C LEU A 115 15.54 1.77 -8.24
N PRO A 116 15.38 3.09 -8.03
CA PRO A 116 16.43 3.92 -7.43
C PRO A 116 16.90 3.36 -6.08
N THR A 117 18.20 3.43 -5.78
CA THR A 117 18.82 2.84 -4.57
C THR A 117 18.12 3.23 -3.27
N LEU A 118 17.65 4.47 -3.16
CA LEU A 118 16.92 4.94 -1.99
C LEU A 118 15.63 4.13 -1.76
N LEU A 119 14.87 3.86 -2.82
CA LEU A 119 13.62 3.11 -2.74
C LEU A 119 13.87 1.62 -2.55
N GLN A 120 14.96 1.09 -3.10
CA GLN A 120 15.40 -0.28 -2.81
C GLN A 120 15.66 -0.49 -1.32
N HIS A 121 16.44 0.39 -0.69
CA HIS A 121 16.71 0.30 0.74
C HIS A 121 15.44 0.43 1.58
N LEU A 122 14.57 1.39 1.23
CA LEU A 122 13.30 1.58 1.91
C LEU A 122 12.41 0.33 1.86
N LEU A 123 12.28 -0.32 0.70
CA LEU A 123 11.53 -1.57 0.58
C LEU A 123 12.21 -2.73 1.30
N ALA A 124 13.54 -2.82 1.24
CA ALA A 124 14.27 -3.87 1.94
C ALA A 124 14.06 -3.78 3.46
N GLU A 125 14.13 -2.58 4.03
CA GLU A 125 13.84 -2.32 5.45
C GLU A 125 12.39 -2.67 5.78
N ALA A 126 11.43 -2.24 4.96
CA ALA A 126 10.01 -2.54 5.19
C ALA A 126 9.70 -4.04 5.11
N CYS A 127 10.28 -4.75 4.14
CA CYS A 127 10.16 -6.21 4.04
C CYS A 127 10.79 -6.90 5.24
N GLN A 128 11.95 -6.42 5.73
CA GLN A 128 12.57 -6.96 6.94
C GLN A 128 11.66 -6.81 8.16
N THR A 129 11.07 -5.63 8.35
CA THR A 129 10.08 -5.41 9.42
C THR A 129 8.88 -6.36 9.27
N ALA A 130 8.34 -6.53 8.05
CA ALA A 130 7.23 -7.43 7.83
C ALA A 130 7.55 -8.91 8.16
N ARG A 131 8.78 -9.36 7.86
CA ARG A 131 9.26 -10.71 8.23
C ARG A 131 9.39 -10.88 9.73
N GLU A 132 9.90 -9.88 10.45
CA GLU A 132 10.00 -9.90 11.92
C GLU A 132 8.63 -10.01 12.59
N HIS A 133 7.60 -9.50 11.93
CA HIS A 133 6.20 -9.62 12.34
C HIS A 133 5.49 -10.90 11.82
N GLY A 134 6.17 -11.73 11.03
CA GLY A 134 5.60 -12.95 10.43
C GLY A 134 4.52 -12.68 9.37
N ALA A 135 4.53 -11.48 8.77
CA ALA A 135 3.51 -11.04 7.81
C ALA A 135 3.80 -11.51 6.37
N ILE A 136 5.06 -11.84 6.06
CA ILE A 136 5.51 -12.41 4.79
C ILE A 136 6.57 -13.48 5.06
N ASP A 137 6.72 -14.44 4.15
CA ASP A 137 7.69 -15.53 4.27
C ASP A 137 9.15 -15.06 4.10
N GLY A 138 10.07 -15.84 4.69
CA GLY A 138 11.51 -15.59 4.77
C GLY A 138 12.33 -16.28 3.68
#